data_AF-U2PT08-F1
#
_entry.id   AF-U2PT08-F1
#
_cell.length_a   1.000
_cell.length_b   1.000
_cell.length_c   1.000
_cell.angle_alpha   90.00
_cell.angle_beta   90.00
_cell.angle_gamma   90.00
#
_symmetry.space_group_name_H-M   'P 1'
#
loop_
_entity.id
_entity.type
_entity.pdbx_description
1 polymer ?
#
loop_
_entity_poly.entity_id
_entity_poly.type
_entity_poly.pdbx_seq_one_letter_code
_entity_poly.pdbx_strand_id
1 'polypeptide(L)'
;MAANKLVREPGKYFDCTSMHGKWCTITLVGQDVGYARVGIISSGKDYILFQFRDKKGLVAKAYVKHIVEIKMNERKLKKEQELVVRDWEDGVNPFTYFLDKRCDIHIHQTRLFEASPGFFRAKIMFVGENIIRIRENSKDYNLNQFMICGMMES
;
A
#
# COMPACT_ATOMS: atom_id res chain seq x y z
N MET A 1 10.76 -20.16 15.49
CA MET A 1 10.78 -20.26 14.01
C MET A 1 10.85 -18.87 13.45
N ALA A 2 11.75 -18.63 12.51
CA ALA A 2 12.07 -17.30 12.00
C ALA A 2 10.83 -16.63 11.38
N ALA A 3 10.65 -15.34 11.67
CA ALA A 3 9.75 -14.50 10.91
C ALA A 3 10.22 -14.52 9.45
N ASN A 4 9.40 -15.03 8.52
CA ASN A 4 9.74 -15.03 7.11
C ASN A 4 9.99 -13.58 6.66
N LYS A 5 11.17 -13.33 6.10
CA LYS A 5 11.57 -12.03 5.57
C LYS A 5 11.78 -12.15 4.08
N LEU A 6 11.07 -11.31 3.34
CA LEU A 6 11.18 -11.20 1.89
C LEU A 6 11.84 -9.86 1.56
N VAL A 7 13.01 -9.90 0.93
CA VAL A 7 13.80 -8.70 0.59
C VAL A 7 13.70 -8.45 -0.91
N ARG A 8 13.53 -7.18 -1.30
CA ARG A 8 13.50 -6.83 -2.72
C ARG A 8 14.92 -6.83 -3.26
N GLU A 9 15.14 -7.63 -4.29
CA GLU A 9 16.40 -7.69 -5.02
C GLU A 9 16.26 -6.96 -6.37
N PRO A 10 17.14 -5.98 -6.68
CA PRO A 10 17.10 -5.29 -7.97
C PRO A 10 17.17 -6.28 -9.14
N GLY A 11 16.31 -6.08 -10.14
CA GLY A 11 16.26 -6.93 -11.33
C GLY A 11 15.56 -8.28 -11.16
N LYS A 12 15.13 -8.65 -9.94
CA LYS A 12 14.32 -9.85 -9.71
C LYS A 12 12.87 -9.50 -9.49
N TYR A 13 11.98 -10.38 -9.98
CA TYR A 13 10.56 -10.28 -9.70
C TYR A 13 10.31 -10.38 -8.20
N PHE A 14 9.60 -9.40 -7.65
CA PHE A 14 9.27 -9.33 -6.24
C PHE A 14 7.94 -10.05 -5.98
N ASP A 15 8.00 -11.38 -5.96
CA ASP A 15 6.85 -12.21 -5.61
C ASP A 15 6.59 -12.15 -4.10
N CYS A 16 5.35 -11.88 -3.72
CA CYS A 16 4.93 -11.86 -2.32
C CYS A 16 3.70 -12.74 -2.06
N THR A 17 3.39 -13.67 -2.97
CA THR A 17 2.30 -14.65 -2.83
C THR A 17 2.43 -15.47 -1.54
N SER A 18 3.66 -15.81 -1.13
CA SER A 18 3.94 -16.53 0.13
C SER A 18 3.57 -15.74 1.40
N MET A 19 3.25 -14.45 1.27
CA MET A 19 2.81 -13.58 2.36
C MET A 19 1.29 -13.36 2.38
N HIS A 20 0.55 -13.84 1.39
CA HIS A 20 -0.92 -13.74 1.38
C HIS A 20 -1.51 -14.45 2.59
N GLY A 21 -2.51 -13.82 3.23
CA GLY A 21 -3.15 -14.32 4.45
C GLY A 21 -2.29 -14.16 5.71
N LYS A 22 -1.13 -13.49 5.61
CA LYS A 22 -0.23 -13.27 6.75
C LYS A 22 -0.22 -11.81 7.16
N TRP A 23 0.02 -11.62 8.46
CA TRP A 23 0.27 -10.30 9.04
C TRP A 23 1.74 -9.95 8.85
N CYS A 24 2.00 -8.75 8.33
CA CYS A 24 3.32 -8.32 7.93
C CYS A 24 3.61 -6.88 8.38
N THR A 25 4.90 -6.56 8.42
CA THR A 25 5.42 -5.19 8.35
C THR A 25 6.04 -5.00 6.97
N ILE A 26 5.58 -3.97 6.25
CA ILE A 26 6.08 -3.56 4.95
C ILE A 26 6.96 -2.33 5.16
N THR A 27 8.25 -2.45 4.84
CA THR A 27 9.20 -1.35 4.92
C THR A 27 9.48 -0.83 3.52
N LEU A 28 9.38 0.49 3.33
CA LEU A 28 9.67 1.15 2.06
C LEU A 28 11.15 1.56 1.96
N VAL A 29 11.58 1.88 0.74
CA VAL A 29 12.91 2.46 0.46
C VAL A 29 12.94 3.94 0.81
N GLY A 30 14.13 4.50 1.06
CA GLY A 30 14.27 5.93 1.38
C GLY A 30 13.71 6.30 2.77
N GLN A 31 13.18 7.53 2.87
CA GLN A 31 12.51 8.06 4.07
C GLN A 31 10.99 7.85 4.05
N ASP A 32 10.50 7.00 3.14
CA ASP A 32 9.09 6.77 2.96
C ASP A 32 8.47 6.01 4.16
N VAL A 33 7.28 6.42 4.60
CA VAL A 33 6.52 5.79 5.69
C VAL A 33 6.06 4.39 5.29
N GLY A 34 6.53 3.37 6.02
CA GLY A 34 6.10 1.99 5.87
C GLY A 34 4.80 1.66 6.62
N TYR A 35 4.32 0.42 6.45
CA TYR A 35 3.08 -0.08 7.04
C TYR A 35 3.36 -1.20 8.04
N ALA A 36 2.99 -1.00 9.30
CA ALA A 36 3.22 -1.98 10.36
C ALA A 36 1.93 -2.72 10.72
N ARG A 37 2.02 -4.05 10.84
CA ARG A 37 0.91 -4.94 11.22
C ARG A 37 -0.27 -4.90 10.25
N VAL A 38 0.03 -5.00 8.97
CA VAL A 38 -0.97 -5.09 7.90
C VAL A 38 -1.09 -6.53 7.42
N GLY A 39 -2.30 -7.00 7.14
CA GLY A 39 -2.50 -8.31 6.53
C GLY A 39 -2.42 -8.20 5.02
N ILE A 40 -1.56 -8.99 4.38
CA ILE A 40 -1.49 -9.00 2.91
C ILE A 40 -2.63 -9.86 2.38
N ILE A 41 -3.53 -9.24 1.60
CA ILE A 41 -4.76 -9.89 1.12
C ILE A 41 -4.72 -10.23 -0.37
N SER A 42 -3.88 -9.55 -1.14
CA SER A 42 -3.65 -9.86 -2.55
C SER A 42 -2.38 -9.15 -3.04
N SER A 43 -1.82 -9.60 -4.16
CA SER A 43 -0.76 -8.84 -4.84
C SER A 43 -0.71 -9.18 -6.33
N GLY A 44 -0.43 -8.17 -7.13
CA GLY A 44 -0.20 -8.30 -8.57
C GLY A 44 1.27 -8.10 -8.91
N LYS A 45 1.55 -7.82 -10.18
CA LYS A 45 2.92 -7.55 -10.64
C LYS A 45 3.57 -6.36 -9.94
N ASP A 46 2.84 -5.25 -9.83
CA ASP A 46 3.40 -3.96 -9.40
C ASP A 46 2.93 -3.50 -8.02
N TYR A 47 1.85 -4.09 -7.50
CA TYR A 47 1.19 -3.62 -6.27
C TYR A 47 0.89 -4.75 -5.30
N ILE A 48 0.75 -4.38 -4.02
CA ILE A 48 0.29 -5.24 -2.94
C ILE A 48 -0.94 -4.59 -2.31
N LEU A 49 -2.03 -5.33 -2.24
CA LEU A 49 -3.22 -4.94 -1.49
C LEU A 49 -3.15 -5.53 -0.09
N PHE A 50 -3.38 -4.68 0.91
CA PHE A 50 -3.34 -5.07 2.31
C PHE A 50 -4.57 -4.56 3.07
N GLN A 51 -4.79 -5.15 4.24
CA GLN A 51 -5.83 -4.82 5.18
C GLN A 51 -5.21 -4.38 6.50
N PHE A 52 -5.79 -3.35 7.11
CA PHE A 52 -5.46 -2.92 8.46
C PHE A 52 -6.76 -2.61 9.18
N ARG A 53 -7.11 -3.42 10.18
CA ARG A 53 -8.43 -3.39 10.82
C ARG A 53 -9.54 -3.58 9.78
N ASP A 54 -10.40 -2.58 9.65
CA ASP A 54 -11.52 -2.46 8.73
C ASP A 54 -11.17 -1.70 7.43
N LYS A 55 -9.91 -1.29 7.27
CA LYS A 55 -9.44 -0.46 6.17
C LYS A 55 -8.63 -1.25 5.17
N LYS A 56 -8.74 -0.87 3.90
CA LYS A 56 -7.83 -1.34 2.85
C LYS A 56 -6.70 -0.35 2.62
N GLY A 57 -5.58 -0.88 2.14
CA GLY A 57 -4.49 -0.09 1.63
C GLY A 57 -3.78 -0.78 0.47
N LEU A 58 -3.04 0.02 -0.27
CA LEU A 58 -2.31 -0.37 -1.46
C LEU A 58 -0.88 0.15 -1.34
N VAL A 59 0.09 -0.65 -1.72
CA VAL A 59 1.50 -0.23 -1.75
C VAL A 59 2.14 -0.68 -3.05
N ALA A 60 2.93 0.20 -3.66
CA ALA A 60 3.66 -0.09 -4.88
C ALA A 60 4.95 -0.84 -4.56
N LYS A 61 5.12 -2.03 -5.17
CA LYS A 61 6.27 -2.93 -4.97
C LYS A 61 7.59 -2.27 -5.33
N ALA A 62 7.58 -1.32 -6.28
CA ALA A 62 8.75 -0.54 -6.68
C ALA A 62 9.43 0.15 -5.48
N TYR A 63 8.64 0.56 -4.49
CA TYR A 63 9.12 1.26 -3.29
C TYR A 63 9.29 0.35 -2.07
N VAL A 64 8.99 -0.95 -2.18
CA VAL A 64 9.16 -1.88 -1.04
C VAL A 64 10.62 -2.28 -0.90
N LYS A 65 11.20 -2.05 0.27
CA LYS A 65 12.54 -2.54 0.64
C LYS A 65 12.49 -4.00 1.06
N HIS A 66 11.59 -4.32 1.99
CA HIS A 66 11.36 -5.69 2.46
C HIS A 66 10.01 -5.83 3.17
N ILE A 67 9.55 -7.07 3.28
CA ILE A 67 8.36 -7.49 4.01
C ILE A 67 8.77 -8.51 5.05
N VAL A 68 8.30 -8.33 6.29
CA VAL A 68 8.56 -9.26 7.39
C VAL A 68 7.23 -9.76 7.92
N GLU A 69 7.03 -11.07 7.93
CA GLU A 69 5.92 -11.73 8.62
C GLU A 69 6.03 -11.46 10.12
N ILE A 70 4.91 -11.09 10.75
CA ILE A 70 4.84 -10.85 12.18
C ILE A 70 3.89 -11.83 12.84
N LYS A 71 4.25 -12.26 14.04
CA LYS A 71 3.35 -13.07 14.87
C LYS A 71 2.37 -12.16 15.61
N MET A 72 1.09 -12.29 15.30
CA MET A 72 0.03 -11.60 16.02
C MET A 72 -0.36 -12.39 17.27
N ASN A 73 -0.53 -11.70 18.40
CA ASN A 73 -1.09 -12.29 19.60
C ASN A 73 -2.61 -12.10 19.64
N GLU A 74 -3.32 -12.89 20.44
CA GLU A 74 -4.79 -12.85 20.52
C GLU A 74 -5.33 -11.44 20.81
N ARG A 75 -4.69 -10.70 21.72
CA ARG A 75 -5.10 -9.33 22.05
C ARG A 75 -5.05 -8.37 20.86
N LYS A 76 -4.06 -8.51 19.98
CA LYS A 76 -3.95 -7.71 18.75
C LYS A 76 -4.97 -8.20 17.72
N LEU A 77 -5.08 -9.52 17.52
CA LEU A 77 -6.04 -10.12 16.59
C LEU A 77 -7.48 -9.71 16.88
N LYS A 78 -7.88 -9.60 18.15
CA LYS A 78 -9.23 -9.13 18.55
C LYS A 78 -9.58 -7.71 18.06
N LYS A 79 -8.58 -6.91 17.65
CA LYS A 79 -8.78 -5.55 17.11
C LYS A 79 -8.80 -5.53 15.58
N GLU A 80 -8.47 -6.65 14.96
CA GLU A 80 -8.39 -6.79 13.52
C GLU A 80 -9.64 -7.49 13.00
N GLN A 81 -10.05 -7.17 11.78
CA GLN A 81 -11.02 -7.99 11.07
C GLN A 81 -10.33 -9.24 10.51
N GLU A 82 -11.12 -10.26 10.22
CA GLU A 82 -10.65 -11.43 9.49
C GLU A 82 -10.05 -11.02 8.15
N LEU A 83 -8.92 -11.63 7.77
CA LEU A 83 -8.26 -11.33 6.51
C LEU A 83 -9.02 -11.97 5.36
N VAL A 84 -9.52 -11.13 4.46
CA VAL A 84 -10.22 -11.60 3.25
C VAL A 84 -9.25 -11.66 2.09
N VAL A 85 -8.51 -12.77 2.00
CA VAL A 85 -7.58 -13.05 0.90
C VAL A 85 -8.37 -13.25 -0.40
N ARG A 86 -7.86 -12.70 -1.50
CA ARG A 86 -8.47 -12.77 -2.82
C ARG A 86 -7.43 -12.85 -3.93
N ASP A 87 -7.83 -13.41 -5.05
CA ASP A 87 -7.02 -13.40 -6.26
C ASP A 87 -6.85 -11.97 -6.80
N TRP A 88 -5.71 -11.74 -7.44
CA TRP A 88 -5.43 -10.46 -8.09
C TRP A 88 -6.06 -10.43 -9.48
N GLU A 89 -6.69 -9.32 -9.83
CA GLU A 89 -7.32 -9.11 -11.13
C GLU A 89 -6.44 -8.22 -12.01
N ASP A 90 -5.66 -8.80 -12.93
CA ASP A 90 -4.69 -8.06 -13.76
C ASP A 90 -5.32 -6.99 -14.68
N GLY A 91 -6.60 -7.13 -15.02
CA GLY A 91 -7.32 -6.16 -15.85
C GLY A 91 -7.90 -4.96 -15.09
N VAL A 92 -7.84 -4.96 -13.76
CA VAL A 92 -8.46 -3.93 -12.93
C VAL A 92 -7.40 -3.01 -12.35
N ASN A 93 -7.54 -1.71 -12.59
CA ASN A 93 -6.66 -0.73 -11.97
C ASN A 93 -6.86 -0.77 -10.44
N PRO A 94 -5.81 -1.05 -9.64
CA PRO A 94 -5.97 -1.28 -8.21
C PRO A 94 -6.37 -0.02 -7.41
N PHE A 95 -6.21 1.18 -7.97
CA PHE A 95 -6.69 2.40 -7.32
C PHE A 95 -8.22 2.48 -7.33
N THR A 96 -8.92 1.73 -8.21
CA THR A 96 -10.40 1.70 -8.25
C THR A 96 -11.02 1.18 -6.96
N TYR A 97 -10.31 0.34 -6.18
CA TYR A 97 -10.77 -0.09 -4.86
C TYR A 97 -11.01 1.05 -3.86
N PHE A 98 -10.45 2.23 -4.17
CA PHE A 98 -10.47 3.42 -3.34
C PHE A 98 -11.31 4.56 -3.94
N LEU A 99 -11.96 4.33 -5.08
CA LEU A 99 -12.84 5.33 -5.70
C LEU A 99 -13.93 5.75 -4.70
N ASP A 100 -14.18 7.06 -4.63
CA ASP A 100 -15.09 7.71 -3.68
C ASP A 100 -14.73 7.59 -2.19
N LYS A 101 -13.58 7.01 -1.85
CA LYS A 101 -13.11 6.93 -0.46
C LYS A 101 -12.16 8.07 -0.13
N ARG A 102 -12.10 8.44 1.15
CA ARG A 102 -11.02 9.29 1.66
C ARG A 102 -9.82 8.41 1.97
N CYS A 103 -8.66 8.84 1.53
CA CYS A 103 -7.43 8.11 1.70
C CYS A 103 -6.29 9.02 2.15
N ASP A 104 -5.43 8.42 2.96
CA ASP A 104 -4.10 8.90 3.29
C ASP A 104 -3.19 8.42 2.16
N ILE A 105 -2.78 9.33 1.29
CA ILE A 105 -2.03 9.05 0.06
C ILE A 105 -0.60 9.53 0.27
N HIS A 106 0.33 8.61 0.07
CA HIS A 106 1.75 8.87 0.22
C HIS A 106 2.42 8.87 -1.16
N ILE A 107 3.05 10.00 -1.49
CA ILE A 107 3.75 10.22 -2.74
C ILE A 107 5.25 10.14 -2.51
N HIS A 108 5.94 9.35 -3.33
CA HIS A 108 7.39 9.26 -3.35
C HIS A 108 8.01 10.59 -3.76
N GLN A 109 9.01 11.03 -3.00
CA GLN A 109 9.69 12.29 -3.24
C GLN A 109 10.98 12.09 -4.05
N THR A 110 11.10 12.80 -5.17
CA THR A 110 12.27 12.77 -6.05
C THR A 110 13.22 13.96 -5.89
N ARG A 111 12.92 14.93 -5.00
CA ARG A 111 13.72 16.16 -4.83
C ARG A 111 14.72 16.04 -3.67
N LEU A 112 15.98 16.33 -3.97
CA LEU A 112 17.18 16.26 -3.12
C LEU A 112 17.24 17.26 -1.95
N PHE A 113 16.26 18.16 -1.78
CA PHE A 113 16.26 19.17 -0.72
C PHE A 113 15.00 19.04 0.15
N GLU A 114 15.21 18.63 1.40
CA GLU A 114 14.46 18.82 2.67
C GLU A 114 12.96 19.21 2.66
N ALA A 115 12.17 18.82 1.66
CA ALA A 115 10.71 18.85 1.78
C ALA A 115 10.23 17.54 2.44
N SER A 116 9.19 17.62 3.27
CA SER A 116 8.51 16.43 3.79
C SER A 116 7.87 15.64 2.63
N PRO A 117 7.85 14.29 2.68
CA PRO A 117 7.12 13.47 1.71
C PRO A 117 5.70 14.01 1.50
N GLY A 118 5.26 14.03 0.24
CA GLY A 118 3.92 14.51 -0.10
C GLY A 118 2.87 13.59 0.50
N PHE A 119 2.23 14.03 1.59
CA PHE A 119 1.14 13.31 2.24
C PHE A 119 -0.16 14.08 2.01
N PHE A 120 -1.12 13.43 1.35
CA PHE A 120 -2.43 14.00 1.08
C PHE A 120 -3.48 13.24 1.87
N ARG A 121 -4.44 13.96 2.44
CA ARG A 121 -5.64 13.34 3.02
C ARG A 121 -6.85 13.73 2.18
N ALA A 122 -7.06 12.97 1.11
CA ALA A 122 -7.92 13.39 0.01
C ALA A 122 -8.96 12.33 -0.35
N LYS A 123 -10.08 12.78 -0.93
CA LYS A 123 -11.07 11.88 -1.52
C LYS A 123 -10.62 11.50 -2.94
N ILE A 124 -10.65 10.21 -3.29
CA ILE A 124 -10.40 9.77 -4.67
C ILE A 124 -11.64 10.05 -5.51
N MET A 125 -11.53 10.93 -6.48
CA MET A 125 -12.64 11.37 -7.34
C MET A 125 -12.68 10.64 -8.68
N PHE A 126 -11.53 10.20 -9.18
CA PHE A 126 -11.40 9.54 -10.47
C PHE A 126 -10.14 8.69 -10.53
N VAL A 127 -10.21 7.56 -11.23
CA VAL A 127 -9.09 6.66 -11.51
C VAL A 127 -9.08 6.41 -13.02
N GLY A 128 -8.01 6.87 -13.69
CA GLY A 128 -7.74 6.58 -15.10
C GLY A 128 -6.61 5.57 -15.26
N GLU A 129 -6.05 5.48 -16.46
CA GLU A 129 -5.00 4.50 -16.78
C GLU A 129 -3.67 4.77 -16.06
N ASN A 130 -3.29 6.04 -15.89
CA ASN A 130 -2.03 6.44 -15.23
C ASN A 130 -2.19 7.64 -14.27
N ILE A 131 -3.42 8.10 -14.08
CA ILE A 131 -3.74 9.30 -13.34
C ILE A 131 -4.80 8.98 -12.30
N ILE A 132 -4.71 9.59 -11.13
CA ILE A 132 -5.82 9.67 -10.19
C ILE A 132 -6.15 11.15 -9.96
N ARG A 133 -7.44 11.46 -9.86
CA ARG A 133 -7.88 12.77 -9.39
C ARG A 133 -8.27 12.67 -7.94
N ILE A 134 -7.71 13.55 -7.12
CA ILE A 134 -7.97 13.61 -5.69
C ILE A 134 -8.56 14.98 -5.34
N ARG A 135 -9.39 15.02 -4.30
CA ARG A 135 -9.93 16.26 -3.74
C ARG A 135 -9.48 16.44 -2.30
N GLU A 136 -8.75 17.52 -2.04
CA GLU A 136 -8.30 17.92 -0.70
C GLU A 136 -8.72 19.36 -0.43
N ASN A 137 -9.40 19.61 0.71
CA ASN A 137 -9.84 20.94 1.13
C ASN A 137 -10.50 21.78 0.00
N SER A 138 -11.40 21.15 -0.75
CA SER A 138 -12.14 21.73 -1.89
C SER A 138 -11.33 22.03 -3.16
N LYS A 139 -10.07 21.61 -3.22
CA LYS A 139 -9.22 21.69 -4.42
C LYS A 139 -9.04 20.31 -5.04
N ASP A 140 -9.07 20.28 -6.36
CA ASP A 140 -8.85 19.07 -7.15
C ASP A 140 -7.42 19.03 -7.68
N TYR A 141 -6.74 17.90 -7.47
CA TYR A 141 -5.38 17.65 -7.93
C TYR A 141 -5.35 16.38 -8.78
N ASN A 142 -4.54 16.39 -9.82
CA ASN A 142 -4.24 15.17 -10.57
C ASN A 142 -2.86 14.66 -10.14
N LEU A 143 -2.79 13.39 -9.76
CA LEU A 143 -1.55 12.72 -9.41
C LEU A 143 -1.26 11.62 -10.41
N ASN A 144 0.03 11.45 -10.73
CA ASN A 144 0.50 10.31 -11.49
C ASN A 144 0.57 9.07 -10.56
N GLN A 145 -0.05 7.97 -10.97
CA GLN A 145 -0.10 6.73 -10.19
C GLN A 145 1.28 6.18 -9.85
N PHE A 146 2.27 6.36 -10.73
CA PHE A 146 3.64 5.88 -10.50
C PHE A 146 4.37 6.62 -9.38
N MET A 147 3.91 7.82 -9.03
CA MET A 147 4.49 8.59 -7.93
C MET A 147 3.94 8.14 -6.57
N ILE A 148 2.86 7.36 -6.53
CA ILE A 148 2.25 6.94 -5.27
C ILE A 148 2.99 5.72 -4.74
N CYS A 149 3.67 5.86 -3.61
CA CYS A 149 4.36 4.75 -2.98
C CYS A 149 3.39 3.89 -2.15
N GLY A 150 2.37 4.52 -1.54
CA GLY A 150 1.31 3.80 -0.88
C GLY A 150 0.09 4.66 -0.58
N MET A 151 -1.02 4.00 -0.26
CA MET A 151 -2.30 4.61 0.03
C MET A 151 -3.08 3.75 1.02
N MET A 152 -3.85 4.37 1.92
CA MET A 152 -4.73 3.67 2.85
C MET A 152 -6.01 4.46 3.08
N GLU A 153 -7.13 3.78 3.31
CA GLU A 153 -8.40 4.43 3.67
C GLU A 153 -8.27 5.21 5.01
N SER A 154 -8.78 6.45 5.04
CA SER A 154 -8.70 7.37 6.20
C SER A 154 -9.86 7.23 7.17
#